data_AF-A0A955IPS9-F1
#
_entry.id   AF-A0A955IPS9-F1
#
_cell.length_a   1.000
_cell.length_b   1.000
_cell.length_c   1.000
_cell.angle_alpha   90.00
_cell.angle_beta   90.00
_cell.angle_gamma   90.00
#
_symmetry.space_group_name_H-M   'P 1'
#
loop_
_entity.id
_entity.type
_entity.pdbx_description
1 polymer ?
#
loop_
_entity_poly.entity_id
_entity_poly.type
_entity_poly.pdbx_seq_one_letter_code
_entity_poly.pdbx_strand_id
1 'polypeptide(L)'
;LRPLLESPNWTFQVFGLLRLERFEAETTAPILRAFARSPAWQVRCFAIRQAMRTGVTLSADLFADEDNPRVMRSALRYGVTIDPERIARAAHALMAMRAVDELLLGLELAQATDDAALRKEANARLERLLRNLDAMTTAVVSRRLACLLGVTPAPTSPDEWRDWYALQDGAVELAPSSYASFLLQRAPKSHISEIDPETLVRLRDYLDALRQEDLDVAIVMDCTSSMLPMINQTRAEVDNFIVFLNDIARGMRLGFVAYRDHDNPPVWEGVPLSDDVQKIRRFLFDVRITGGRDLPEAVFDGLAATLQLRWDESAKKQVVLVGDARPHDDDAYKIFEVLDTLGRARITVHAVHVLMEIPEQLNRRLSEADRALYREHNERTATAFKDIAVRGGGDLATLGTSDRLVPAIMHLTLHEDWWTAFDEFYDHYLTLCR
;
A
#
# COMPACT_ATOMS: atom_id res chain seq x y z
N LEU A 1 5.12 13.79 22.65
CA LEU A 1 3.89 12.97 22.75
C LEU A 1 2.62 13.79 22.66
N ARG A 2 2.31 14.67 23.63
CA ARG A 2 1.05 15.46 23.62
C ARG A 2 0.75 16.17 22.27
N PRO A 3 1.71 16.86 21.61
CA PRO A 3 1.43 17.49 20.31
C PRO A 3 0.99 16.52 19.20
N LEU A 4 1.50 15.27 19.22
CA LEU A 4 1.10 14.25 18.25
C LEU A 4 -0.34 13.79 18.51
N LEU A 5 -0.70 13.56 19.77
CA LEU A 5 -2.04 13.14 20.17
C LEU A 5 -3.10 14.24 19.96
N GLU A 6 -2.74 15.50 20.17
CA GLU A 6 -3.64 16.65 19.99
C GLU A 6 -3.70 17.16 18.54
N SER A 7 -2.94 16.55 17.62
CA SER A 7 -2.92 16.93 16.21
C SER A 7 -4.30 16.75 15.56
N PRO A 8 -4.72 17.65 14.64
CA PRO A 8 -5.91 17.44 13.83
C PRO A 8 -5.75 16.31 12.79
N ASN A 9 -4.51 15.96 12.44
CA ASN A 9 -4.20 14.92 11.46
C ASN A 9 -4.17 13.55 12.13
N TRP A 10 -4.94 12.61 11.57
CA TRP A 10 -5.13 11.30 12.16
C TRP A 10 -3.84 10.47 12.12
N THR A 11 -3.00 10.64 11.09
CA THR A 11 -1.68 10.00 10.96
C THR A 11 -0.76 10.37 12.12
N PHE A 12 -0.76 11.64 12.54
CA PHE A 12 0.07 12.13 13.64
C PHE A 12 -0.41 11.58 14.97
N GLN A 13 -1.75 11.53 15.15
CA GLN A 13 -2.35 10.87 16.31
C GLN A 13 -1.92 9.40 16.38
N VAL A 14 -1.85 8.69 15.25
CA VAL A 14 -1.39 7.30 15.20
C VAL A 14 0.08 7.16 15.63
N PHE A 15 1.00 8.03 15.18
CA PHE A 15 2.38 8.03 15.72
C PHE A 15 2.40 8.23 17.23
N GLY A 16 1.55 9.12 17.75
CA GLY A 16 1.34 9.29 19.18
C GLY A 16 0.80 8.04 19.88
N LEU A 17 -0.14 7.32 19.26
CA LEU A 17 -0.72 6.08 19.77
C LEU A 17 0.31 4.95 19.79
N LEU A 18 1.11 4.78 18.73
CA LEU A 18 2.20 3.79 18.66
C LEU A 18 3.22 3.99 19.79
N ARG A 19 3.49 5.26 20.16
CA ARG A 19 4.36 5.59 21.28
C ARG A 19 3.83 5.10 22.64
N LEU A 20 2.54 4.80 22.77
CA LEU A 20 1.94 4.40 24.04
C LEU A 20 2.41 3.03 24.56
N GLU A 21 2.95 2.14 23.71
CA GLU A 21 3.49 0.82 24.11
C GLU A 21 4.68 0.89 25.10
N ARG A 22 5.20 2.10 25.34
CA ARG A 22 6.25 2.39 26.33
C ARG A 22 5.71 2.59 27.76
N PHE A 23 4.44 2.97 27.91
CA PHE A 23 3.86 3.37 29.19
C PHE A 23 3.00 2.25 29.79
N GLU A 24 2.78 2.33 31.09
CA GLU A 24 1.93 1.40 31.84
C GLU A 24 0.44 1.59 31.52
N ALA A 25 -0.34 0.52 31.69
CA ALA A 25 -1.75 0.45 31.34
C ALA A 25 -2.58 1.55 32.02
N GLU A 26 -2.28 1.86 33.28
CA GLU A 26 -2.95 2.89 34.07
C GLU A 26 -2.79 4.28 33.44
N THR A 27 -1.63 4.55 32.83
CA THR A 27 -1.32 5.82 32.17
C THR A 27 -1.99 5.91 30.80
N THR A 28 -2.02 4.81 30.05
CA THR A 28 -2.55 4.80 28.67
C THR A 28 -4.07 4.64 28.62
N ALA A 29 -4.69 4.00 29.61
CA ALA A 29 -6.12 3.71 29.64
C ALA A 29 -7.04 4.90 29.34
N PRO A 30 -6.93 6.08 30.00
CA PRO A 30 -7.81 7.20 29.72
C PRO A 30 -7.62 7.74 28.29
N ILE A 31 -6.37 7.73 27.79
CA ILE A 31 -6.03 8.17 26.43
C ILE A 31 -6.69 7.24 25.40
N LEU A 32 -6.48 5.94 25.53
CA LEU A 32 -6.99 4.94 24.59
C LEU A 32 -8.51 4.86 24.55
N ARG A 33 -9.18 5.02 25.70
CA ARG A 33 -10.65 5.09 25.76
C ARG A 33 -11.20 6.34 25.07
N ALA A 34 -10.49 7.47 25.15
CA ALA A 34 -10.86 8.68 24.42
C ALA A 34 -10.69 8.50 22.91
N PHE A 35 -9.54 7.98 22.47
CA PHE A 35 -9.25 7.76 21.05
C PHE A 35 -10.09 6.65 20.40
N ALA A 36 -10.61 5.69 21.17
CA ALA A 36 -11.61 4.74 20.69
C ALA A 36 -12.92 5.41 20.23
N ARG A 37 -13.16 6.68 20.61
CA ARG A 37 -14.28 7.51 20.17
C ARG A 37 -13.87 8.61 19.17
N SER A 38 -12.67 8.53 18.60
CA SER A 38 -12.19 9.52 17.63
C SER A 38 -13.12 9.60 16.41
N PRO A 39 -13.37 10.80 15.85
CA PRO A 39 -14.10 10.92 14.59
C PRO A 39 -13.37 10.24 13.42
N ALA A 40 -12.03 10.13 13.49
CA ALA A 40 -11.25 9.38 12.53
C ALA A 40 -11.30 7.88 12.85
N TRP A 41 -11.93 7.09 11.98
CA TRP A 41 -12.08 5.65 12.20
C TRP A 41 -10.74 4.92 12.23
N GLN A 42 -9.73 5.40 11.49
CA GLN A 42 -8.37 4.87 11.52
C GLN A 42 -7.80 4.93 12.94
N VAL A 43 -7.96 6.08 13.60
CA VAL A 43 -7.47 6.32 14.96
C VAL A 43 -8.18 5.42 15.96
N ARG A 44 -9.49 5.15 15.77
CA ARG A 44 -10.21 4.15 16.55
C ARG A 44 -9.59 2.75 16.40
N CYS A 45 -9.32 2.30 15.17
CA CYS A 45 -8.66 1.01 14.91
C CYS A 45 -7.29 0.91 15.61
N PHE A 46 -6.47 1.95 15.53
CA PHE A 46 -5.17 1.99 16.22
C PHE A 46 -5.32 2.02 17.74
N ALA A 47 -6.27 2.78 18.28
CA ALA A 47 -6.53 2.82 19.73
C ALA A 47 -6.91 1.44 20.29
N ILE A 48 -7.73 0.67 19.56
CA ILE A 48 -8.08 -0.71 19.95
C ILE A 48 -6.84 -1.60 19.95
N ARG A 49 -6.02 -1.54 18.89
CA ARG A 49 -4.74 -2.27 18.83
C ARG A 49 -3.86 -1.93 20.05
N GLN A 50 -3.72 -0.63 20.35
CA GLN A 50 -2.88 -0.19 21.46
C GLN A 50 -3.43 -0.58 22.83
N ALA A 51 -4.75 -0.63 22.99
CA ALA A 51 -5.36 -1.11 24.22
C ALA A 51 -4.96 -2.56 24.50
N MET A 52 -5.01 -3.41 23.47
CA MET A 52 -4.55 -4.79 23.59
C MET A 52 -3.05 -4.89 23.91
N ARG A 53 -2.20 -4.09 23.23
CA ARG A 53 -0.75 -4.09 23.43
C ARG A 53 -0.29 -3.60 24.80
N THR A 54 -1.07 -2.70 25.40
CA THR A 54 -0.79 -2.11 26.71
C THR A 54 -1.57 -2.78 27.85
N GLY A 55 -2.36 -3.81 27.57
CA GLY A 55 -3.17 -4.52 28.57
C GLY A 55 -4.39 -3.74 29.07
N VAL A 56 -4.83 -2.71 28.34
CA VAL A 56 -6.03 -1.92 28.65
C VAL A 56 -7.26 -2.62 28.11
N THR A 57 -8.24 -2.88 28.99
CA THR A 57 -9.56 -3.38 28.59
C THR A 57 -10.46 -2.24 28.12
N LEU A 58 -11.06 -2.41 26.94
CA LEU A 58 -12.09 -1.53 26.38
C LEU A 58 -13.48 -2.15 26.61
N SER A 59 -14.45 -1.38 27.10
CA SER A 59 -15.81 -1.85 27.34
C SER A 59 -16.64 -1.86 26.06
N ALA A 60 -17.63 -2.76 25.99
CA ALA A 60 -18.55 -2.86 24.86
C ALA A 60 -19.36 -1.56 24.64
N ASP A 61 -19.64 -0.79 25.70
CA ASP A 61 -20.36 0.48 25.62
C ASP A 61 -19.66 1.54 24.75
N LEU A 62 -18.35 1.42 24.55
CA LEU A 62 -17.61 2.31 23.63
C LEU A 62 -18.03 2.11 22.17
N PHE A 63 -18.62 0.96 21.84
CA PHE A 63 -18.93 0.52 20.48
C PHE A 63 -20.44 0.35 20.25
N ALA A 64 -21.29 0.79 21.18
CA ALA A 64 -22.74 0.64 21.11
C ALA A 64 -23.33 1.22 19.80
N ASP A 65 -22.76 2.34 19.34
CA ASP A 65 -23.17 3.06 18.14
C ASP A 65 -22.21 2.89 16.95
N GLU A 66 -21.21 2.00 17.05
CA GLU A 66 -20.20 1.83 15.99
C GLU A 66 -20.85 1.35 14.70
N ASP A 67 -20.70 2.04 13.59
CA ASP A 67 -21.24 1.67 12.28
C ASP A 67 -20.15 1.32 11.26
N ASN A 68 -18.88 1.61 11.56
CA ASN A 68 -17.78 1.39 10.64
C ASN A 68 -17.31 -0.07 10.70
N PRO A 69 -17.44 -0.84 9.60
CA PRO A 69 -17.11 -2.26 9.61
C PRO A 69 -15.62 -2.55 9.87
N ARG A 70 -14.71 -1.61 9.55
CA ARG A 70 -13.27 -1.74 9.80
C ARG A 70 -12.96 -1.63 11.30
N VAL A 71 -13.65 -0.73 12.00
CA VAL A 71 -13.54 -0.60 13.46
C VAL A 71 -14.16 -1.81 14.16
N MET A 72 -15.31 -2.30 13.68
CA MET A 72 -15.92 -3.53 14.18
C MET A 72 -14.96 -4.71 14.09
N ARG A 73 -14.34 -4.89 12.92
CA ARG A 73 -13.32 -5.92 12.71
C ARG A 73 -12.16 -5.79 13.69
N SER A 74 -11.60 -4.58 13.86
CA SER A 74 -10.51 -4.37 14.81
C SER A 74 -10.93 -4.74 16.23
N ALA A 75 -12.09 -4.28 16.69
CA ALA A 75 -12.65 -4.63 17.99
C ALA A 75 -12.78 -6.15 18.19
N LEU A 76 -13.37 -6.86 17.22
CA LEU A 76 -13.56 -8.30 17.27
C LEU A 76 -12.23 -9.08 17.28
N ARG A 77 -11.26 -8.68 16.45
CA ARG A 77 -9.91 -9.27 16.43
C ARG A 77 -9.19 -9.16 17.77
N TYR A 78 -9.58 -8.19 18.60
CA TYR A 78 -8.96 -7.89 19.90
C TYR A 78 -9.91 -8.16 21.08
N GLY A 79 -10.92 -9.01 20.90
CA GLY A 79 -11.75 -9.55 21.98
C GLY A 79 -12.78 -8.57 22.55
N VAL A 80 -13.08 -7.48 21.85
CA VAL A 80 -14.14 -6.55 22.24
C VAL A 80 -15.48 -7.05 21.68
N THR A 81 -16.47 -7.20 22.55
CA THR A 81 -17.82 -7.60 22.18
C THR A 81 -18.56 -6.45 21.49
N ILE A 82 -19.19 -6.73 20.35
CA ILE A 82 -20.09 -5.83 19.62
C ILE A 82 -21.43 -6.54 19.44
N ASP A 83 -22.51 -5.76 19.38
CA ASP A 83 -23.86 -6.24 19.05
C ASP A 83 -23.86 -7.13 17.78
N PRO A 84 -24.20 -8.44 17.91
CA PRO A 84 -24.23 -9.38 16.80
C PRO A 84 -25.12 -8.95 15.63
N GLU A 85 -26.25 -8.30 15.90
CA GLU A 85 -27.16 -7.86 14.83
C GLU A 85 -26.50 -6.79 13.96
N ARG A 86 -25.68 -5.95 14.58
CA ARG A 86 -24.98 -4.88 13.88
C ARG A 86 -23.85 -5.43 13.00
N ILE A 87 -23.10 -6.40 13.52
CA ILE A 87 -22.10 -7.13 12.74
C ILE A 87 -22.76 -7.80 11.53
N ALA A 88 -23.91 -8.47 11.74
CA ALA A 88 -24.66 -9.13 10.66
C ALA A 88 -25.12 -8.14 9.57
N ARG A 89 -25.67 -6.98 9.96
CA ARG A 89 -26.06 -5.92 9.00
C ARG A 89 -24.86 -5.43 8.18
N ALA A 90 -23.73 -5.16 8.83
CA ALA A 90 -22.51 -4.73 8.15
C ALA A 90 -21.98 -5.79 7.19
N ALA A 91 -21.93 -7.06 7.62
CA ALA A 91 -21.47 -8.18 6.81
C ALA A 91 -22.34 -8.35 5.55
N HIS A 92 -23.66 -8.30 5.68
CA HIS A 92 -24.58 -8.37 4.53
C HIS A 92 -24.35 -7.22 3.53
N ALA A 93 -24.25 -5.98 4.02
CA ALA A 93 -24.05 -4.82 3.16
C ALA A 93 -22.74 -4.91 2.37
N LEU A 94 -21.65 -5.34 3.04
CA LEU A 94 -20.33 -5.50 2.43
C LEU A 94 -20.29 -6.64 1.41
N MET A 95 -20.85 -7.80 1.74
CA MET A 95 -20.90 -8.91 0.80
C MET A 95 -21.75 -8.60 -0.44
N ALA A 96 -22.72 -7.70 -0.36
CA ALA A 96 -23.48 -7.26 -1.52
C ALA A 96 -22.67 -6.36 -2.48
N MET A 97 -21.51 -5.83 -2.05
CA MET A 97 -20.67 -4.99 -2.88
C MET A 97 -19.88 -5.80 -3.92
N ARG A 98 -19.52 -5.14 -5.03
CA ARG A 98 -18.72 -5.75 -6.10
C ARG A 98 -17.21 -5.73 -5.83
N ALA A 99 -16.76 -4.90 -4.89
CA ALA A 99 -15.34 -4.76 -4.57
C ALA A 99 -14.86 -5.94 -3.72
N VAL A 100 -13.78 -6.61 -4.16
CA VAL A 100 -13.25 -7.81 -3.47
C VAL A 100 -12.74 -7.49 -2.07
N ASP A 101 -12.16 -6.30 -1.85
CA ASP A 101 -11.71 -5.86 -0.52
C ASP A 101 -12.87 -5.74 0.49
N GLU A 102 -14.03 -5.26 0.04
CA GLU A 102 -15.23 -5.16 0.86
C GLU A 102 -15.85 -6.54 1.08
N LEU A 103 -15.84 -7.41 0.05
CA LEU A 103 -16.24 -8.81 0.21
C LEU A 103 -15.42 -9.50 1.30
N LEU A 104 -14.09 -9.41 1.29
CA LEU A 104 -13.24 -10.03 2.30
C LEU A 104 -13.52 -9.50 3.71
N LEU A 105 -13.88 -8.22 3.84
CA LEU A 105 -14.27 -7.63 5.13
C LEU A 105 -15.62 -8.20 5.59
N GLY A 106 -16.59 -8.29 4.68
CA GLY A 106 -17.89 -8.88 4.96
C GLY A 106 -17.81 -10.35 5.35
N LEU A 107 -16.94 -11.12 4.68
CA LEU A 107 -16.68 -12.53 5.00
C LEU A 107 -16.14 -12.69 6.43
N GLU A 108 -15.16 -11.87 6.80
CA GLU A 108 -14.58 -11.89 8.13
C GLU A 108 -15.61 -11.54 9.22
N LEU A 109 -16.41 -10.50 9.01
CA LEU A 109 -17.46 -10.10 9.94
C LEU A 109 -18.58 -11.14 10.06
N ALA A 110 -18.97 -11.76 8.94
CA ALA A 110 -19.97 -12.83 8.94
C ALA A 110 -19.56 -14.01 9.84
N GLN A 111 -18.28 -14.41 9.81
CA GLN A 111 -17.80 -15.50 10.66
C GLN A 111 -17.81 -15.15 12.15
N ALA A 112 -17.66 -13.87 12.50
CA ALA A 112 -17.73 -13.43 13.88
C ALA A 112 -19.15 -13.44 14.48
N THR A 113 -20.21 -13.61 13.67
CA THR A 113 -21.61 -13.71 14.14
C THR A 113 -22.01 -15.16 14.38
N ASP A 114 -22.95 -15.43 15.30
CA ASP A 114 -23.53 -16.78 15.48
C ASP A 114 -24.67 -17.12 14.50
N ASP A 115 -24.89 -16.28 13.47
CA ASP A 115 -25.89 -16.53 12.44
C ASP A 115 -25.41 -17.61 11.45
N ALA A 116 -26.00 -18.80 11.58
CA ALA A 116 -25.66 -19.96 10.74
C ALA A 116 -25.97 -19.74 9.25
N ALA A 117 -27.01 -18.97 8.91
CA ALA A 117 -27.36 -18.69 7.52
C ALA A 117 -26.35 -17.73 6.89
N LEU A 118 -25.96 -16.69 7.64
CA LEU A 118 -24.96 -15.72 7.23
C LEU A 118 -23.58 -16.36 7.06
N ARG A 119 -23.13 -17.19 8.01
CA ARG A 119 -21.88 -17.96 7.90
C ARG A 119 -21.86 -18.86 6.67
N LYS A 120 -22.99 -19.53 6.38
CA LYS A 120 -23.13 -20.39 5.19
C LYS A 120 -23.03 -19.59 3.89
N GLU A 121 -23.66 -18.42 3.82
CA GLU A 121 -23.54 -17.52 2.66
C GLU A 121 -22.10 -17.05 2.47
N ALA A 122 -21.43 -16.65 3.55
CA ALA A 122 -20.04 -16.22 3.54
C ALA A 122 -19.12 -17.32 3.02
N ASN A 123 -19.22 -18.56 3.53
CA ASN A 123 -18.42 -19.69 3.06
C ASN A 123 -18.63 -19.95 1.57
N ALA A 124 -19.87 -19.92 1.08
CA ALA A 124 -20.16 -20.11 -0.34
C ALA A 124 -19.54 -19.02 -1.23
N ARG A 125 -19.49 -17.77 -0.75
CA ARG A 125 -18.85 -16.65 -1.45
C ARG A 125 -17.32 -16.76 -1.43
N LEU A 126 -16.73 -17.15 -0.29
CA LEU A 126 -15.30 -17.41 -0.14
C LEU A 126 -14.83 -18.49 -1.11
N GLU A 127 -15.52 -19.62 -1.17
CA GLU A 127 -15.17 -20.69 -2.11
C GLU A 127 -15.32 -20.25 -3.57
N ARG A 128 -16.36 -19.45 -3.88
CA ARG A 128 -16.52 -18.89 -5.23
C ARG A 128 -15.38 -17.94 -5.58
N LEU A 129 -14.89 -17.15 -4.62
CA LEU A 129 -13.71 -16.31 -4.82
C LEU A 129 -12.50 -17.18 -5.12
N LEU A 130 -12.18 -18.15 -4.26
CA LEU A 130 -11.04 -19.07 -4.42
C LEU A 130 -11.03 -19.78 -5.78
N ARG A 131 -12.19 -20.27 -6.25
CA ARG A 131 -12.32 -20.95 -7.55
C ARG A 131 -12.15 -20.02 -8.75
N ASN A 132 -12.40 -18.72 -8.59
CA ASN A 132 -12.37 -17.74 -9.67
C ASN A 132 -11.24 -16.71 -9.52
N LEU A 133 -10.24 -16.98 -8.68
CA LEU A 133 -9.07 -16.12 -8.55
C LEU A 133 -8.35 -16.06 -9.90
N ASP A 134 -8.20 -14.84 -10.43
CA ASP A 134 -7.34 -14.52 -11.56
C ASP A 134 -6.06 -13.84 -11.07
N ALA A 135 -5.08 -13.67 -11.97
CA ALA A 135 -3.78 -13.10 -11.59
C ALA A 135 -3.90 -11.69 -10.99
N MET A 136 -4.83 -10.89 -11.50
CA MET A 136 -5.08 -9.52 -11.01
C MET A 136 -5.64 -9.54 -9.58
N THR A 137 -6.68 -10.33 -9.35
CA THR A 137 -7.33 -10.44 -8.04
C THR A 137 -6.39 -11.06 -7.02
N THR A 138 -5.66 -12.11 -7.39
CA THR A 138 -4.67 -12.75 -6.51
C THR A 138 -3.60 -11.76 -6.06
N ALA A 139 -3.04 -10.96 -6.97
CA ALA A 139 -2.02 -9.96 -6.63
C ALA A 139 -2.51 -8.97 -5.56
N VAL A 140 -3.81 -8.65 -5.57
CA VAL A 140 -4.44 -7.70 -4.64
C VAL A 140 -4.70 -8.35 -3.27
N VAL A 141 -5.26 -9.57 -3.27
CA VAL A 141 -5.89 -10.12 -2.05
C VAL A 141 -5.13 -11.23 -1.36
N SER A 142 -4.09 -11.79 -2.00
CA SER A 142 -3.52 -13.06 -1.55
C SER A 142 -3.01 -13.03 -0.10
N ARG A 143 -2.28 -11.98 0.29
CA ARG A 143 -1.78 -11.83 1.66
C ARG A 143 -2.92 -11.79 2.69
N ARG A 144 -3.98 -11.06 2.37
CA ARG A 144 -5.15 -10.93 3.24
C ARG A 144 -5.92 -12.26 3.33
N LEU A 145 -6.09 -12.93 2.20
CA LEU A 145 -6.77 -14.22 2.13
C LEU A 145 -5.99 -15.30 2.91
N ALA A 146 -4.66 -15.32 2.78
CA ALA A 146 -3.79 -16.19 3.56
C ALA A 146 -3.90 -15.92 5.07
N CYS A 147 -3.97 -14.66 5.49
CA CYS A 147 -4.20 -14.30 6.89
C CYS A 147 -5.57 -14.76 7.40
N LEU A 148 -6.63 -14.54 6.61
CA LEU A 148 -7.99 -14.96 6.94
C LEU A 148 -8.15 -16.48 7.01
N LEU A 149 -7.34 -17.24 6.26
CA LEU A 149 -7.38 -18.70 6.20
C LEU A 149 -6.29 -19.37 7.05
N GLY A 150 -5.41 -18.59 7.69
CA GLY A 150 -4.28 -19.13 8.46
C GLY A 150 -3.24 -19.89 7.61
N VAL A 151 -3.07 -19.51 6.34
CA VAL A 151 -2.17 -20.17 5.39
C VAL A 151 -0.78 -19.54 5.43
N THR A 152 0.26 -20.36 5.67
CA THR A 152 1.66 -19.93 5.67
C THR A 152 2.57 -20.97 5.01
N PRO A 153 3.40 -20.60 4.01
CA PRO A 153 3.50 -19.28 3.38
C PRO A 153 2.24 -18.94 2.58
N ALA A 154 1.98 -17.65 2.39
CA ALA A 154 0.86 -17.19 1.58
C ALA A 154 1.08 -17.61 0.12
N PRO A 155 0.10 -18.27 -0.53
CA PRO A 155 0.14 -18.46 -1.99
C PRO A 155 0.32 -17.12 -2.70
N THR A 156 0.93 -17.10 -3.87
CA THR A 156 1.20 -15.86 -4.62
C THR A 156 0.58 -15.87 -6.02
N SER A 157 0.13 -17.03 -6.49
CA SER A 157 -0.45 -17.22 -7.82
C SER A 157 -1.83 -17.88 -7.77
N PRO A 158 -2.68 -17.68 -8.79
CA PRO A 158 -3.95 -18.41 -8.93
C PRO A 158 -3.79 -19.94 -8.94
N ASP A 159 -2.70 -20.45 -9.52
CA ASP A 159 -2.40 -21.88 -9.53
C ASP A 159 -2.11 -22.39 -8.12
N GLU A 160 -1.26 -21.69 -7.34
CA GLU A 160 -0.98 -22.07 -5.95
C GLU A 160 -2.24 -22.06 -5.08
N TRP A 161 -3.15 -21.09 -5.29
CA TRP A 161 -4.45 -21.08 -4.60
C TRP A 161 -5.33 -22.26 -5.00
N ARG A 162 -5.36 -22.62 -6.29
CA ARG A 162 -6.11 -23.78 -6.78
C ARG A 162 -5.53 -25.09 -6.21
N ASP A 163 -4.22 -25.23 -6.18
CA ASP A 163 -3.54 -26.38 -5.61
C ASP A 163 -3.81 -26.49 -4.11
N TRP A 164 -3.69 -25.38 -3.37
CA TRP A 164 -4.02 -25.33 -1.95
C TRP A 164 -5.48 -25.69 -1.69
N TYR A 165 -6.41 -25.15 -2.49
CA TYR A 165 -7.84 -25.42 -2.35
C TYR A 165 -8.18 -26.89 -2.66
N ALA A 166 -7.53 -27.50 -3.66
CA ALA A 166 -7.73 -28.90 -4.03
C ALA A 166 -7.26 -29.89 -2.94
N LEU A 167 -6.37 -29.46 -2.04
CA LEU A 167 -5.88 -30.26 -0.92
C LEU A 167 -6.80 -30.21 0.32
N GLN A 168 -7.83 -29.36 0.33
CA GLN A 168 -8.73 -29.24 1.47
C GLN A 168 -9.76 -30.36 1.46
N ASP A 169 -9.89 -31.06 2.59
CA ASP A 169 -10.93 -32.06 2.79
C ASP A 169 -12.14 -31.40 3.48
N GLY A 170 -13.15 -31.02 2.69
CA GLY A 170 -14.37 -30.38 3.17
C GLY A 170 -14.46 -28.87 2.91
N ALA A 171 -15.33 -28.20 3.67
CA ALA A 171 -15.57 -26.77 3.52
C ALA A 171 -14.39 -25.96 4.07
N VAL A 172 -13.99 -24.91 3.35
CA VAL A 172 -12.94 -23.99 3.81
C VAL A 172 -13.52 -23.08 4.89
N GLU A 173 -12.88 -23.09 6.05
CA GLU A 173 -13.24 -22.24 7.20
C GLU A 173 -12.21 -21.12 7.39
N LEU A 174 -12.68 -19.96 7.88
CA LEU A 174 -11.77 -18.88 8.26
C LEU A 174 -11.06 -19.22 9.58
N ALA A 175 -9.85 -18.68 9.74
CA ALA A 175 -9.12 -18.73 10.99
C ALA A 175 -9.94 -18.07 12.12
N PRO A 176 -9.90 -18.61 13.35
CA PRO A 176 -10.59 -18.01 14.50
C PRO A 176 -10.11 -16.57 14.75
N SER A 177 -11.00 -15.68 15.22
CA SER A 177 -10.64 -14.29 15.58
C SER A 177 -9.52 -14.19 16.61
N SER A 178 -9.39 -15.19 17.48
CA SER A 178 -8.30 -15.33 18.46
C SER A 178 -6.92 -15.45 17.81
N TYR A 179 -6.82 -15.90 16.55
CA TYR A 179 -5.57 -15.98 15.81
C TYR A 179 -4.94 -14.59 15.60
N ALA A 180 -5.74 -13.58 15.26
CA ALA A 180 -5.26 -12.21 15.11
C ALA A 180 -4.76 -11.62 16.44
N SER A 181 -5.48 -11.87 17.54
CA SER A 181 -5.03 -11.53 18.89
C SER A 181 -3.70 -12.20 19.23
N PHE A 182 -3.56 -13.48 18.94
CA PHE A 182 -2.34 -14.25 19.19
C PHE A 182 -1.14 -13.72 18.41
N LEU A 183 -1.30 -13.44 17.11
CA LEU A 183 -0.24 -12.85 16.29
C LEU A 183 0.19 -11.48 16.83
N LEU A 184 -0.77 -10.64 17.23
CA LEU A 184 -0.46 -9.32 17.77
C LEU A 184 0.29 -9.38 19.10
N GLN A 185 -0.05 -10.30 20.01
CA GLN A 185 0.65 -10.45 21.28
C GLN A 185 2.13 -10.86 21.09
N ARG A 186 2.43 -11.61 20.03
CA ARG A 186 3.81 -12.06 19.72
C ARG A 186 4.60 -11.06 18.88
N ALA A 187 3.94 -10.07 18.28
CA ALA A 187 4.61 -9.05 17.49
C ALA A 187 5.60 -8.24 18.35
N PRO A 188 6.75 -7.81 17.80
CA PRO A 188 7.69 -6.96 18.52
C PRO A 188 7.04 -5.64 18.95
N LYS A 189 7.67 -4.95 19.91
CA LYS A 189 7.24 -3.59 20.27
C LYS A 189 7.38 -2.66 19.09
N SER A 190 6.53 -1.64 19.08
CA SER A 190 6.57 -0.65 18.01
C SER A 190 7.92 0.08 17.97
N HIS A 191 8.50 0.29 16.79
CA HIS A 191 9.75 1.06 16.65
C HIS A 191 9.58 2.46 17.24
N ILE A 192 8.46 3.13 16.97
CA ILE A 192 8.09 4.42 17.57
C ILE A 192 8.04 4.36 19.11
N SER A 193 7.70 3.23 19.71
CA SER A 193 7.73 3.05 21.16
C SER A 193 9.15 2.91 21.76
N GLU A 194 10.11 2.53 20.93
CA GLU A 194 11.49 2.26 21.33
C GLU A 194 12.40 3.46 21.15
N ILE A 195 12.17 4.31 20.13
CA ILE A 195 13.00 5.51 19.90
C ILE A 195 13.13 6.40 21.14
N ASP A 196 14.27 7.06 21.28
CA ASP A 196 14.53 7.97 22.39
C ASP A 196 13.71 9.27 22.26
N PRO A 197 13.58 10.06 23.35
CA PRO A 197 12.80 11.30 23.32
C PRO A 197 13.30 12.37 22.35
N GLU A 198 14.61 12.45 22.07
CA GLU A 198 15.20 13.42 21.14
C GLU A 198 14.84 13.05 19.71
N THR A 199 14.98 11.78 19.34
CA THR A 199 14.54 11.26 18.04
C THR A 199 13.03 11.45 17.84
N LEU A 200 12.21 11.26 18.87
CA LEU A 200 10.76 11.53 18.80
C LEU A 200 10.45 13.03 18.54
N VAL A 201 11.25 13.93 19.13
CA VAL A 201 11.13 15.38 18.87
C VAL A 201 11.49 15.69 17.42
N ARG A 202 12.59 15.13 16.90
CA ARG A 202 12.99 15.27 15.50
C ARG A 202 11.93 14.73 14.53
N LEU A 203 11.29 13.58 14.84
CA LEU A 203 10.21 13.02 14.03
C LEU A 203 9.02 13.98 13.98
N ARG A 204 8.62 14.50 15.14
CA ARG A 204 7.53 15.48 15.22
C ARG A 204 7.86 16.72 14.39
N ASP A 205 9.05 17.28 14.55
CA ASP A 205 9.45 18.50 13.85
C ASP A 205 9.48 18.27 12.33
N TYR A 206 9.88 17.08 11.89
CA TYR A 206 9.79 16.67 10.49
C TYR A 206 8.34 16.55 9.99
N LEU A 207 7.47 15.88 10.74
CA LEU A 207 6.05 15.78 10.42
C LEU A 207 5.38 17.17 10.36
N ASP A 208 5.69 18.05 11.31
CA ASP A 208 5.19 19.42 11.33
C ASP A 208 5.67 20.23 10.11
N ALA A 209 6.92 20.04 9.67
CA ALA A 209 7.45 20.65 8.47
C ALA A 209 6.73 20.15 7.21
N LEU A 210 6.54 18.84 7.06
CA LEU A 210 5.78 18.26 5.94
C LEU A 210 4.36 18.84 5.84
N ARG A 211 3.71 19.07 6.98
CA ARG A 211 2.36 19.66 7.04
C ARG A 211 2.31 21.12 6.57
N GLN A 212 3.44 21.80 6.46
CA GLN A 212 3.51 23.17 5.93
C GLN A 212 3.90 23.23 4.45
N GLU A 213 4.28 22.11 3.86
CA GLU A 213 4.71 22.01 2.47
C GLU A 213 3.56 21.52 1.57
N ASP A 214 3.41 22.16 0.41
CA ASP A 214 2.62 21.59 -0.67
C ASP A 214 3.51 20.64 -1.48
N LEU A 215 2.92 19.54 -1.96
CA LEU A 215 3.66 18.48 -2.64
C LEU A 215 3.01 18.16 -4.00
N ASP A 216 3.79 18.28 -5.06
CA ASP A 216 3.44 17.76 -6.38
C ASP A 216 4.27 16.50 -6.66
N VAL A 217 3.60 15.37 -6.88
CA VAL A 217 4.23 14.11 -7.29
C VAL A 217 3.67 13.68 -8.63
N ALA A 218 4.53 13.46 -9.63
CA ALA A 218 4.16 12.80 -10.87
C ALA A 218 4.78 11.40 -10.95
N ILE A 219 3.95 10.38 -11.04
CA ILE A 219 4.42 9.00 -11.27
C ILE A 219 4.49 8.78 -12.78
N VAL A 220 5.64 8.36 -13.29
CA VAL A 220 5.87 8.01 -14.69
C VAL A 220 6.12 6.51 -14.72
N MET A 221 5.13 5.73 -15.17
CA MET A 221 5.16 4.27 -15.05
C MET A 221 5.09 3.58 -16.41
N ASP A 222 5.97 2.62 -16.59
CA ASP A 222 5.88 1.62 -17.65
C ASP A 222 4.58 0.81 -17.52
N CYS A 223 3.75 0.86 -18.56
CA CYS A 223 2.47 0.18 -18.66
C CYS A 223 2.45 -0.92 -19.73
N THR A 224 3.57 -1.61 -19.91
CA THR A 224 3.67 -2.83 -20.71
C THR A 224 3.29 -4.09 -19.91
N SER A 225 3.21 -5.23 -20.61
CA SER A 225 2.67 -6.46 -20.04
C SER A 225 3.51 -7.06 -18.91
N SER A 226 4.83 -6.86 -18.89
CA SER A 226 5.72 -7.31 -17.82
C SER A 226 5.46 -6.58 -16.49
N MET A 227 5.01 -5.33 -16.56
CA MET A 227 4.70 -4.48 -15.40
C MET A 227 3.31 -4.76 -14.78
N LEU A 228 2.51 -5.66 -15.36
CA LEU A 228 1.16 -5.98 -14.89
C LEU A 228 1.07 -6.29 -13.37
N PRO A 229 1.98 -7.08 -12.76
CA PRO A 229 1.94 -7.32 -11.32
C PRO A 229 2.05 -6.04 -10.50
N MET A 230 2.99 -5.15 -10.89
CA MET A 230 3.25 -3.88 -10.21
C MET A 230 2.07 -2.91 -10.40
N ILE A 231 1.48 -2.86 -11.59
CA ILE A 231 0.30 -2.01 -11.87
C ILE A 231 -0.90 -2.47 -11.03
N ASN A 232 -1.13 -3.78 -10.93
CA ASN A 232 -2.24 -4.32 -10.14
C ASN A 232 -2.05 -4.05 -8.63
N GLN A 233 -0.83 -4.17 -8.13
CA GLN A 233 -0.51 -3.79 -6.77
C GLN A 233 -0.71 -2.27 -6.54
N THR A 234 -0.30 -1.44 -7.49
CA THR A 234 -0.52 0.01 -7.43
C THR A 234 -2.01 0.34 -7.40
N ARG A 235 -2.83 -0.31 -8.23
CA ARG A 235 -4.31 -0.21 -8.20
C ARG A 235 -4.89 -0.61 -6.85
N ALA A 236 -4.32 -1.63 -6.21
CA ALA A 236 -4.71 -2.10 -4.89
C ALA A 236 -4.45 -1.05 -3.80
N GLU A 237 -3.34 -0.31 -3.91
CA GLU A 237 -2.84 0.52 -2.82
C GLU A 237 -3.08 2.01 -3.00
N VAL A 238 -3.46 2.46 -4.20
CA VAL A 238 -3.56 3.89 -4.52
C VAL A 238 -4.47 4.67 -3.56
N ASP A 239 -5.60 4.10 -3.13
CA ASP A 239 -6.49 4.79 -2.19
C ASP A 239 -5.81 5.04 -0.85
N ASN A 240 -5.06 4.04 -0.37
CA ASN A 240 -4.35 4.10 0.91
C ASN A 240 -3.19 5.09 0.84
N PHE A 241 -2.47 5.06 -0.26
CA PHE A 241 -1.40 6.01 -0.53
C PHE A 241 -1.92 7.45 -0.52
N ILE A 242 -3.03 7.71 -1.21
CA ILE A 242 -3.58 9.06 -1.30
C ILE A 242 -4.17 9.52 0.03
N VAL A 243 -4.90 8.66 0.75
CA VAL A 243 -5.44 8.97 2.09
C VAL A 243 -4.31 9.30 3.07
N PHE A 244 -3.20 8.56 2.98
CA PHE A 244 -2.03 8.80 3.81
C PHE A 244 -1.36 10.12 3.45
N LEU A 245 -1.02 10.33 2.17
CA LEU A 245 -0.27 11.52 1.77
C LEU A 245 -1.08 12.83 1.94
N ASN A 246 -2.39 12.80 1.71
CA ASN A 246 -3.27 13.95 1.97
C ASN A 246 -3.33 14.34 3.45
N ASP A 247 -3.03 13.43 4.37
CA ASP A 247 -3.08 13.72 5.80
C ASP A 247 -1.73 14.17 6.38
N ILE A 248 -0.60 13.90 5.71
CA ILE A 248 0.73 14.31 6.19
C ILE A 248 1.23 15.63 5.60
N ALA A 249 0.71 16.06 4.45
CA ALA A 249 1.10 17.29 3.76
C ALA A 249 0.00 18.37 3.84
N ARG A 250 0.34 19.65 3.60
CA ARG A 250 -0.66 20.73 3.56
C ARG A 250 -1.66 20.56 2.42
N GLY A 251 -1.12 20.19 1.27
CA GLY A 251 -1.84 19.92 0.05
C GLY A 251 -0.97 19.05 -0.84
N MET A 252 -1.58 18.05 -1.46
CA MET A 252 -0.87 17.21 -2.41
C MET A 252 -1.63 17.12 -3.73
N ARG A 253 -0.89 17.21 -4.82
CA ARG A 253 -1.39 16.90 -6.16
C ARG A 253 -0.60 15.74 -6.74
N LEU A 254 -1.30 14.69 -7.12
CA LEU A 254 -0.73 13.52 -7.75
C LEU A 254 -1.03 13.59 -9.25
N GLY A 255 -0.04 13.30 -10.07
CA GLY A 255 -0.14 13.13 -11.51
C GLY A 255 0.35 11.76 -11.90
N PHE A 256 -0.13 11.24 -13.03
CA PHE A 256 0.31 9.94 -13.53
C PHE A 256 0.53 10.01 -15.04
N VAL A 257 1.65 9.47 -15.50
CA VAL A 257 1.99 9.26 -16.90
C VAL A 257 2.26 7.77 -17.08
N ALA A 258 1.47 7.13 -17.93
CA ALA A 258 1.67 5.77 -18.36
C ALA A 258 2.40 5.79 -19.70
N TYR A 259 3.58 5.17 -19.82
CA TYR A 259 4.31 5.03 -21.07
C TYR A 259 4.48 3.56 -21.46
N ARG A 260 4.76 3.31 -22.75
CA ARG A 260 4.97 2.01 -23.40
C ARG A 260 6.06 2.18 -24.45
N ASP A 261 6.30 1.19 -25.30
CA ASP A 261 7.19 1.37 -26.45
C ASP A 261 6.55 2.11 -27.66
N HIS A 262 7.40 2.58 -28.59
CA HIS A 262 7.04 3.36 -29.78
C HIS A 262 6.08 2.66 -30.74
N ASP A 263 6.07 1.33 -30.78
CA ASP A 263 5.17 0.53 -31.61
C ASP A 263 3.79 0.30 -30.97
N ASN A 264 3.56 0.79 -29.74
CA ASN A 264 2.33 0.62 -28.97
C ASN A 264 1.59 1.96 -28.71
N PRO A 265 0.98 2.58 -29.74
CA PRO A 265 0.28 3.86 -29.57
C PRO A 265 -1.00 3.72 -28.72
N PRO A 266 -1.31 4.73 -27.86
CA PRO A 266 -0.50 5.91 -27.61
C PRO A 266 0.74 5.56 -26.77
N VAL A 267 1.90 6.05 -27.21
CA VAL A 267 3.22 5.82 -26.56
C VAL A 267 3.17 6.24 -25.10
N TRP A 268 2.45 7.33 -24.80
CA TRP A 268 2.08 7.68 -23.44
C TRP A 268 0.66 8.22 -23.36
N GLU A 269 0.04 8.05 -22.19
CA GLU A 269 -1.19 8.73 -21.77
C GLU A 269 -1.06 9.15 -20.31
N GLY A 270 -1.84 10.13 -19.85
CA GLY A 270 -1.67 10.60 -18.49
C GLY A 270 -2.84 11.40 -17.92
N VAL A 271 -2.78 11.59 -16.61
CA VAL A 271 -3.69 12.43 -15.83
C VAL A 271 -2.86 13.57 -15.23
N PRO A 272 -3.32 14.84 -15.36
CA PRO A 272 -2.58 15.97 -14.83
C PRO A 272 -2.54 15.94 -13.30
N LEU A 273 -1.56 16.65 -12.72
CA LEU A 273 -1.47 16.91 -11.28
C LEU A 273 -2.82 17.39 -10.73
N SER A 274 -3.37 16.62 -9.79
CA SER A 274 -4.67 16.91 -9.16
C SER A 274 -4.70 16.37 -7.73
N ASP A 275 -5.45 17.05 -6.88
CA ASP A 275 -5.88 16.58 -5.55
C ASP A 275 -7.14 15.67 -5.62
N ASP A 276 -7.75 15.51 -6.80
CA ASP A 276 -8.89 14.62 -7.01
C ASP A 276 -8.44 13.16 -7.10
N VAL A 277 -8.48 12.53 -5.92
CA VAL A 277 -8.23 11.10 -5.69
C VAL A 277 -8.99 10.21 -6.68
N GLN A 278 -10.25 10.53 -6.96
CA GLN A 278 -11.11 9.71 -7.82
C GLN A 278 -10.71 9.81 -9.28
N LYS A 279 -10.13 10.94 -9.70
CA LYS A 279 -9.57 11.10 -11.04
C LYS A 279 -8.35 10.22 -11.26
N ILE A 280 -7.40 10.23 -10.31
CA ILE A 280 -6.20 9.37 -10.38
C ILE A 280 -6.58 7.90 -10.32
N ARG A 281 -7.48 7.55 -9.40
CA ARG A 281 -8.03 6.20 -9.28
C ARG A 281 -8.63 5.73 -10.61
N ARG A 282 -9.56 6.49 -11.20
CA ARG A 282 -10.18 6.11 -12.49
C ARG A 282 -9.12 5.90 -13.57
N PHE A 283 -8.17 6.83 -13.70
CA PHE A 283 -7.09 6.69 -14.66
C PHE A 283 -6.31 5.39 -14.48
N LEU A 284 -5.88 5.07 -13.25
CA LEU A 284 -5.15 3.83 -12.96
C LEU A 284 -5.96 2.58 -13.28
N PHE A 285 -7.26 2.58 -13.04
CA PHE A 285 -8.12 1.43 -13.36
C PHE A 285 -8.40 1.32 -14.87
N ASP A 286 -8.44 2.44 -15.58
CA ASP A 286 -8.72 2.49 -17.02
C ASP A 286 -7.47 2.35 -17.91
N VAL A 287 -6.27 2.56 -17.34
CA VAL A 287 -5.01 2.52 -18.10
C VAL A 287 -4.84 1.17 -18.79
N ARG A 288 -4.54 1.22 -20.09
CA ARG A 288 -4.40 0.02 -20.91
C ARG A 288 -3.00 -0.55 -20.75
N ILE A 289 -2.93 -1.87 -20.66
CA ILE A 289 -1.64 -2.57 -20.59
C ILE A 289 -1.42 -3.22 -21.96
N THR A 290 -0.41 -2.75 -22.67
CA THR A 290 -0.12 -3.14 -24.07
C THR A 290 1.38 -3.07 -24.33
N GLY A 291 1.90 -3.96 -25.18
CA GLY A 291 3.33 -4.01 -25.50
C GLY A 291 4.13 -4.96 -24.59
N GLY A 292 5.45 -4.77 -24.56
CA GLY A 292 6.40 -5.55 -23.75
C GLY A 292 6.85 -6.85 -24.40
N ARG A 293 6.91 -6.91 -25.75
CA ARG A 293 7.49 -8.07 -26.47
C ARG A 293 8.96 -7.88 -26.76
N ASP A 294 9.38 -6.65 -26.89
CA ASP A 294 10.72 -6.17 -27.16
C ASP A 294 11.18 -5.23 -26.05
N LEU A 295 12.50 -5.12 -25.96
CA LEU A 295 13.20 -4.24 -25.05
C LEU A 295 14.26 -3.55 -25.91
N PRO A 296 14.51 -2.25 -25.73
CA PRO A 296 14.15 -1.37 -24.60
C PRO A 296 12.77 -0.68 -24.73
N GLU A 297 12.43 0.20 -23.78
CA GLU A 297 11.12 0.89 -23.69
C GLU A 297 11.22 2.42 -23.87
N ALA A 298 10.12 3.12 -24.19
CA ALA A 298 10.11 4.57 -24.46
C ALA A 298 10.08 5.45 -23.19
N VAL A 299 11.06 5.25 -22.31
CA VAL A 299 11.25 6.02 -21.06
C VAL A 299 11.35 7.54 -21.32
N PHE A 300 11.97 7.93 -22.44
CA PHE A 300 12.10 9.34 -22.84
C PHE A 300 10.73 10.00 -22.99
N ASP A 301 9.81 9.38 -23.72
CA ASP A 301 8.47 9.92 -23.96
C ASP A 301 7.68 10.08 -22.66
N GLY A 302 7.80 9.12 -21.74
CA GLY A 302 7.22 9.19 -20.41
C GLY A 302 7.76 10.38 -19.60
N LEU A 303 9.09 10.55 -19.55
CA LEU A 303 9.71 11.68 -18.84
C LEU A 303 9.39 13.02 -19.52
N ALA A 304 9.43 13.10 -20.83
CA ALA A 304 9.13 14.31 -21.59
C ALA A 304 7.68 14.77 -21.38
N ALA A 305 6.72 13.85 -21.20
CA ALA A 305 5.34 14.18 -20.88
C ALA A 305 5.20 14.96 -19.56
N THR A 306 6.11 14.78 -18.60
CA THR A 306 6.09 15.53 -17.33
C THR A 306 6.32 17.03 -17.50
N LEU A 307 6.98 17.44 -18.59
CA LEU A 307 7.17 18.85 -18.94
C LEU A 307 5.85 19.54 -19.33
N GLN A 308 4.80 18.77 -19.64
CA GLN A 308 3.47 19.28 -19.99
C GLN A 308 2.57 19.47 -18.76
N LEU A 309 3.02 19.02 -17.57
CA LEU A 309 2.26 19.14 -16.34
C LEU A 309 2.32 20.57 -15.78
N ARG A 310 1.23 21.00 -15.14
CA ARG A 310 1.14 22.31 -14.48
C ARG A 310 1.58 22.23 -13.03
N TRP A 311 2.90 22.27 -12.85
CA TRP A 311 3.54 22.27 -11.54
C TRP A 311 3.26 23.54 -10.74
N ASP A 312 3.11 23.41 -9.43
CA ASP A 312 2.98 24.53 -8.50
C ASP A 312 4.39 25.03 -8.14
N GLU A 313 4.66 26.31 -8.36
CA GLU A 313 5.97 26.90 -8.05
C GLU A 313 6.30 26.94 -6.56
N SER A 314 5.27 26.91 -5.71
CA SER A 314 5.40 26.93 -4.26
C SER A 314 5.51 25.53 -3.63
N ALA A 315 5.18 24.48 -4.39
CA ALA A 315 5.26 23.10 -3.93
C ALA A 315 6.67 22.52 -4.06
N LYS A 316 6.97 21.52 -3.22
CA LYS A 316 8.03 20.54 -3.47
C LYS A 316 7.59 19.68 -4.66
N LYS A 317 8.41 19.59 -5.70
CA LYS A 317 8.04 18.92 -6.96
C LYS A 317 8.91 17.72 -7.22
N GLN A 318 8.27 16.58 -7.47
CA GLN A 318 8.95 15.31 -7.62
C GLN A 318 8.37 14.50 -8.78
N VAL A 319 9.23 13.86 -9.54
CA VAL A 319 8.90 12.82 -10.52
C VAL A 319 9.44 11.51 -10.00
N VAL A 320 8.64 10.45 -10.09
CA VAL A 320 9.09 9.08 -9.81
C VAL A 320 8.91 8.24 -11.06
N LEU A 321 10.02 7.91 -11.72
CA LEU A 321 10.06 6.98 -12.86
C LEU A 321 10.00 5.54 -12.34
N VAL A 322 9.15 4.71 -12.92
CA VAL A 322 8.93 3.31 -12.51
C VAL A 322 8.93 2.42 -13.76
N GLY A 323 9.80 1.41 -13.80
CA GLY A 323 9.88 0.49 -14.94
C GLY A 323 10.86 -0.65 -14.72
N ASP A 324 10.79 -1.67 -15.58
CA ASP A 324 11.63 -2.87 -15.56
C ASP A 324 12.60 -2.96 -16.75
N ALA A 325 12.61 -1.94 -17.62
CA ALA A 325 13.41 -1.89 -18.83
C ALA A 325 14.14 -0.55 -19.02
N ARG A 326 15.36 -0.62 -19.55
CA ARG A 326 16.17 0.56 -19.89
C ARG A 326 15.52 1.40 -21.02
N PRO A 327 15.87 2.69 -21.17
CA PRO A 327 15.51 3.49 -22.35
C PRO A 327 16.13 2.98 -23.65
N HIS A 328 15.56 3.38 -24.79
CA HIS A 328 16.22 3.31 -26.09
C HIS A 328 17.54 4.07 -26.10
N ASP A 329 18.60 3.46 -26.64
CA ASP A 329 19.96 4.01 -26.61
C ASP A 329 20.03 5.37 -27.36
N ASP A 330 19.27 5.50 -28.45
CA ASP A 330 19.17 6.74 -29.26
C ASP A 330 18.46 7.89 -28.52
N ASP A 331 17.77 7.62 -27.42
CA ASP A 331 17.05 8.62 -26.62
C ASP A 331 17.80 9.03 -25.34
N ALA A 332 18.92 8.39 -25.01
CA ALA A 332 19.66 8.64 -23.78
C ALA A 332 20.04 10.12 -23.58
N TYR A 333 20.53 10.78 -24.64
CA TYR A 333 20.89 12.21 -24.57
C TYR A 333 19.66 13.11 -24.38
N LYS A 334 18.52 12.76 -24.99
CA LYS A 334 17.27 13.53 -24.85
C LYS A 334 16.72 13.44 -23.43
N ILE A 335 16.87 12.28 -22.79
CA ILE A 335 16.52 12.12 -21.37
C ILE A 335 17.33 13.10 -20.54
N PHE A 336 18.64 13.23 -20.76
CA PHE A 336 19.46 14.19 -20.02
C PHE A 336 19.02 15.64 -20.24
N GLU A 337 18.61 16.03 -21.45
CA GLU A 337 18.05 17.36 -21.71
C GLU A 337 16.73 17.60 -20.95
N VAL A 338 15.86 16.58 -20.86
CA VAL A 338 14.63 16.62 -20.07
C VAL A 338 14.96 16.78 -18.58
N LEU A 339 15.88 15.97 -18.04
CA LEU A 339 16.31 16.04 -16.64
C LEU A 339 16.93 17.41 -16.31
N ASP A 340 17.76 17.97 -17.19
CA ASP A 340 18.34 19.31 -17.01
C ASP A 340 17.27 20.41 -17.03
N THR A 341 16.18 20.21 -17.77
CA THR A 341 15.03 21.12 -17.80
C THR A 341 14.22 21.02 -16.51
N LEU A 342 13.93 19.81 -16.05
CA LEU A 342 13.26 19.54 -14.77
C LEU A 342 14.07 20.08 -13.58
N GLY A 343 15.38 19.86 -13.57
CA GLY A 343 16.28 20.37 -12.53
C GLY A 343 16.32 21.90 -12.46
N ARG A 344 16.32 22.59 -13.61
CA ARG A 344 16.18 24.06 -13.67
C ARG A 344 14.86 24.55 -13.10
N ALA A 345 13.79 23.75 -13.23
CA ALA A 345 12.49 24.02 -12.62
C ALA A 345 12.40 23.59 -11.15
N ARG A 346 13.50 23.11 -10.54
CA ARG A 346 13.55 22.54 -9.18
C ARG A 346 12.59 21.35 -9.00
N ILE A 347 12.57 20.47 -9.98
CA ILE A 347 11.84 19.21 -9.94
C ILE A 347 12.88 18.09 -9.77
N THR A 348 12.77 17.33 -8.68
CA THR A 348 13.62 16.18 -8.42
C THR A 348 13.08 14.95 -9.15
N VAL A 349 13.94 14.18 -9.82
CA VAL A 349 13.55 12.93 -10.48
C VAL A 349 14.18 11.75 -9.75
N HIS A 350 13.34 10.90 -9.19
CA HIS A 350 13.71 9.61 -8.61
C HIS A 350 13.40 8.48 -9.60
N ALA A 351 14.02 7.33 -9.40
CA ALA A 351 13.76 6.14 -10.20
C ALA A 351 13.46 4.93 -9.32
N VAL A 352 12.59 4.05 -9.82
CA VAL A 352 12.22 2.77 -9.25
C VAL A 352 12.43 1.72 -10.32
N HIS A 353 13.46 0.90 -10.14
CA HIS A 353 13.71 -0.25 -10.99
C HIS A 353 12.93 -1.45 -10.45
N VAL A 354 11.96 -1.93 -11.24
CA VAL A 354 11.24 -3.17 -10.95
C VAL A 354 12.02 -4.33 -11.56
N LEU A 355 12.42 -5.29 -10.73
CA LEU A 355 13.18 -6.45 -11.18
C LEU A 355 12.30 -7.32 -12.06
N MET A 356 12.83 -7.66 -13.23
CA MET A 356 12.27 -8.72 -14.06
C MET A 356 12.61 -10.07 -13.41
N GLU A 357 11.69 -10.59 -12.60
CA GLU A 357 11.86 -11.87 -11.93
C GLU A 357 11.35 -13.02 -12.80
N ILE A 358 12.09 -14.12 -12.80
CA ILE A 358 11.71 -15.34 -13.50
C ILE A 358 10.70 -16.08 -12.60
N PRO A 359 9.45 -16.33 -13.06
CA PRO A 359 8.50 -17.13 -12.30
C PRO A 359 9.12 -18.49 -11.93
N GLU A 360 8.92 -18.95 -10.70
CA GLU A 360 9.60 -20.14 -10.17
C GLU A 360 9.40 -21.40 -11.05
N GLN A 361 8.21 -21.56 -11.64
CA GLN A 361 7.92 -22.66 -12.57
C GLN A 361 8.79 -22.61 -13.84
N LEU A 362 9.06 -21.40 -14.35
CA LEU A 362 9.94 -21.18 -15.50
C LEU A 362 11.41 -21.30 -15.09
N ASN A 363 11.78 -20.77 -13.93
CA ASN A 363 13.13 -20.81 -13.37
C ASN A 363 13.69 -22.24 -13.29
N ARG A 364 12.86 -23.23 -12.94
CA ARG A 364 13.25 -24.64 -12.92
C ARG A 364 13.58 -25.23 -14.30
N ARG A 365 13.07 -24.62 -15.36
CA ARG A 365 13.18 -25.10 -16.75
C ARG A 365 14.24 -24.36 -17.56
N LEU A 366 14.69 -23.19 -17.09
CA LEU A 366 15.67 -22.36 -17.79
C LEU A 366 17.11 -22.86 -17.59
N SER A 367 17.92 -22.68 -18.63
CA SER A 367 19.37 -22.89 -18.51
C SER A 367 20.02 -21.80 -17.66
N GLU A 368 21.26 -22.02 -17.20
CA GLU A 368 22.01 -20.97 -16.51
C GLU A 368 22.31 -19.77 -17.44
N ALA A 369 22.46 -20.02 -18.74
CA ALA A 369 22.64 -18.97 -19.73
C ALA A 369 21.39 -18.07 -19.82
N ASP A 370 20.19 -18.66 -19.84
CA ASP A 370 18.94 -17.87 -19.87
C ASP A 370 18.79 -17.05 -18.58
N ARG A 371 19.11 -17.63 -17.40
CA ARG A 371 19.10 -16.88 -16.13
C ARG A 371 20.10 -15.74 -16.12
N ALA A 372 21.27 -15.94 -16.72
CA ALA A 372 22.28 -14.90 -16.84
C ALA A 372 21.78 -13.71 -17.67
N LEU A 373 20.98 -13.93 -18.72
CA LEU A 373 20.38 -12.86 -19.52
C LEU A 373 19.42 -12.00 -18.69
N TYR A 374 18.60 -12.59 -17.82
CA TYR A 374 17.73 -11.82 -16.91
C TYR A 374 18.54 -10.98 -15.91
N ARG A 375 19.63 -11.55 -15.36
CA ARG A 375 20.51 -10.80 -14.45
C ARG A 375 21.20 -9.64 -15.16
N GLU A 376 21.75 -9.89 -16.35
CA GLU A 376 22.38 -8.84 -17.17
C GLU A 376 21.37 -7.74 -17.53
N HIS A 377 20.15 -8.10 -17.91
CA HIS A 377 19.07 -7.16 -18.17
C HIS A 377 18.79 -6.27 -16.95
N ASN A 378 18.55 -6.88 -15.78
CA ASN A 378 18.31 -6.14 -14.54
C ASN A 378 19.50 -5.24 -14.15
N GLU A 379 20.74 -5.70 -14.30
CA GLU A 379 21.95 -4.90 -14.02
C GLU A 379 22.06 -3.67 -14.95
N ARG A 380 21.77 -3.86 -16.24
CA ARG A 380 21.78 -2.77 -17.24
C ARG A 380 20.66 -1.77 -16.99
N THR A 381 19.45 -2.23 -16.68
CA THR A 381 18.31 -1.36 -16.33
C THR A 381 18.61 -0.59 -15.05
N ALA A 382 19.12 -1.25 -13.99
CA ALA A 382 19.50 -0.59 -12.75
C ALA A 382 20.54 0.51 -12.97
N THR A 383 21.53 0.26 -13.84
CA THR A 383 22.56 1.26 -14.18
C THR A 383 21.92 2.48 -14.87
N ALA A 384 21.10 2.26 -15.89
CA ALA A 384 20.43 3.34 -16.60
C ALA A 384 19.51 4.16 -15.68
N PHE A 385 18.73 3.50 -14.82
CA PHE A 385 17.81 4.16 -13.90
C PHE A 385 18.56 4.92 -12.79
N LYS A 386 19.71 4.40 -12.34
CA LYS A 386 20.60 5.11 -11.43
C LYS A 386 21.14 6.40 -12.05
N ASP A 387 21.59 6.34 -13.30
CA ASP A 387 22.11 7.52 -14.01
C ASP A 387 21.02 8.59 -14.17
N ILE A 388 19.79 8.17 -14.49
CA ILE A 388 18.61 9.05 -14.54
C ILE A 388 18.34 9.70 -13.19
N ALA A 389 18.27 8.91 -12.11
CA ALA A 389 17.99 9.43 -10.77
C ALA A 389 19.07 10.42 -10.30
N VAL A 390 20.35 10.03 -10.42
CA VAL A 390 21.48 10.88 -10.02
C VAL A 390 21.49 12.19 -10.80
N ARG A 391 21.24 12.16 -12.12
CA ARG A 391 21.17 13.37 -12.94
C ARG A 391 19.93 14.22 -12.63
N GLY A 392 18.83 13.57 -12.27
CA GLY A 392 17.59 14.17 -11.78
C GLY A 392 17.67 14.73 -10.36
N GLY A 393 18.80 14.56 -9.67
CA GLY A 393 19.00 14.99 -8.28
C GLY A 393 18.24 14.17 -7.25
N GLY A 394 17.78 12.97 -7.62
CA GLY A 394 17.06 12.04 -6.76
C GLY A 394 17.79 10.71 -6.57
N ASP A 395 17.05 9.73 -6.09
CA ASP A 395 17.55 8.43 -5.66
C ASP A 395 16.93 7.28 -6.46
N LEU A 396 17.58 6.12 -6.41
CA LEU A 396 17.11 4.86 -7.00
C LEU A 396 16.59 3.93 -5.90
N ALA A 397 15.38 3.41 -6.09
CA ALA A 397 14.88 2.23 -5.39
C ALA A 397 14.82 1.03 -6.34
N THR A 398 15.01 -0.18 -5.79
CA THR A 398 14.86 -1.44 -6.53
C THR A 398 13.77 -2.28 -5.87
N LEU A 399 12.83 -2.80 -6.65
CA LEU A 399 11.70 -3.59 -6.16
C LEU A 399 11.63 -4.93 -6.86
N GLY A 400 11.52 -6.02 -6.10
CA GLY A 400 11.08 -7.32 -6.60
C GLY A 400 9.57 -7.36 -6.87
N THR A 401 9.07 -8.46 -7.43
CA THR A 401 7.63 -8.58 -7.76
C THR A 401 6.72 -8.62 -6.53
N SER A 402 7.29 -8.96 -5.37
CA SER A 402 6.58 -9.00 -4.09
C SER A 402 6.68 -7.72 -3.27
N ASP A 403 7.55 -6.79 -3.67
CA ASP A 403 7.73 -5.50 -3.01
C ASP A 403 6.63 -4.52 -3.41
N ARG A 404 6.40 -3.50 -2.58
CA ARG A 404 5.31 -2.53 -2.78
C ARG A 404 5.84 -1.21 -3.33
N LEU A 405 5.21 -0.71 -4.38
CA LEU A 405 5.57 0.59 -4.96
C LEU A 405 5.31 1.76 -3.99
N VAL A 406 4.21 1.73 -3.24
CA VAL A 406 3.81 2.84 -2.39
C VAL A 406 4.85 3.18 -1.30
N PRO A 407 5.32 2.23 -0.48
CA PRO A 407 6.44 2.47 0.44
C PRO A 407 7.71 2.95 -0.27
N ALA A 408 8.03 2.43 -1.46
CA ALA A 408 9.19 2.89 -2.22
C ALA A 408 9.07 4.36 -2.62
N ILE A 409 7.89 4.80 -3.10
CA ILE A 409 7.62 6.21 -3.39
C ILE A 409 7.73 7.05 -2.11
N MET A 410 7.20 6.55 -0.99
CA MET A 410 7.34 7.23 0.30
C MET A 410 8.82 7.39 0.68
N HIS A 411 9.65 6.37 0.50
CA HIS A 411 11.08 6.46 0.81
C HIS A 411 11.83 7.45 -0.08
N LEU A 412 11.46 7.54 -1.35
CA LEU A 412 12.06 8.49 -2.28
C LEU A 412 11.61 9.93 -2.01
N THR A 413 10.38 10.11 -1.53
CA THR A 413 9.77 11.43 -1.33
C THR A 413 10.02 12.03 0.06
N LEU A 414 10.27 11.15 1.05
CA LEU A 414 10.48 11.46 2.46
C LEU A 414 11.95 11.23 2.87
N HIS A 415 12.38 11.89 3.94
CA HIS A 415 13.75 11.77 4.43
C HIS A 415 14.07 10.38 5.01
N GLU A 416 15.29 9.86 4.76
CA GLU A 416 15.73 8.50 5.10
C GLU A 416 15.64 8.15 6.60
N ASP A 417 15.96 9.11 7.47
CA ASP A 417 15.84 8.99 8.93
C ASP A 417 14.47 8.45 9.40
N TRP A 418 13.41 8.58 8.58
CA TRP A 418 12.04 8.24 8.96
C TRP A 418 11.45 7.04 8.23
N TRP A 419 12.18 6.38 7.33
CA TRP A 419 11.68 5.23 6.57
C TRP A 419 11.08 4.15 7.47
N THR A 420 11.83 3.69 8.49
CA THR A 420 11.37 2.68 9.45
C THR A 420 10.07 3.06 10.16
N ALA A 421 9.93 4.34 10.54
CA ALA A 421 8.73 4.85 11.21
C ALA A 421 7.51 4.80 10.28
N PHE A 422 7.69 5.18 9.02
CA PHE A 422 6.63 5.18 8.01
C PHE A 422 6.28 3.78 7.53
N ASP A 423 7.26 2.89 7.35
CA ASP A 423 7.05 1.48 7.03
C ASP A 423 6.21 0.79 8.11
N GLU A 424 6.60 0.95 9.38
CA GLU A 424 5.84 0.42 10.51
C GLU A 424 4.40 0.94 10.52
N PHE A 425 4.24 2.25 10.36
CA PHE A 425 2.93 2.88 10.29
C PHE A 425 2.08 2.28 9.16
N TYR A 426 2.64 2.18 7.95
CA TYR A 426 1.92 1.74 6.76
C TYR A 426 1.53 0.26 6.87
N ASP A 427 2.39 -0.58 7.43
CA ASP A 427 2.09 -2.00 7.68
C ASP A 427 0.99 -2.19 8.71
N HIS A 428 1.02 -1.42 9.79
CA HIS A 428 -0.06 -1.42 10.77
C HIS A 428 -1.36 -0.89 10.18
N TYR A 429 -1.29 0.18 9.39
CA TYR A 429 -2.45 0.73 8.71
C TYR A 429 -3.07 -0.31 7.78
N LEU A 430 -2.30 -0.95 6.91
CA LEU A 430 -2.83 -2.00 6.03
C LEU A 430 -3.42 -3.18 6.81
N THR A 431 -2.80 -3.60 7.91
CA THR A 431 -3.30 -4.72 8.72
C THR A 431 -4.62 -4.39 9.43
N LEU A 432 -4.75 -3.16 9.92
CA LEU A 432 -5.89 -2.72 10.74
C LEU A 432 -7.04 -2.18 9.91
N CYS A 433 -6.72 -1.48 8.82
CA CYS A 433 -7.63 -0.63 8.06
C CYS A 433 -7.98 -1.21 6.68
N ARG A 434 -7.21 -2.19 6.22
CA ARG A 434 -7.49 -3.01 5.04
C ARG A 434 -7.65 -4.46 5.46
#